data_AF-A0A381YIC6-F1
#
_entry.id   AF-A0A381YIC6-F1
#
_cell.length_a   1.000
_cell.length_b   1.000
_cell.length_c   1.000
_cell.angle_alpha   90.00
_cell.angle_beta   90.00
_cell.angle_gamma   90.00
#
_symmetry.space_group_name_H-M   'P 1'
#
loop_
_entity.id
_entity.type
_entity.pdbx_description
1 polymer ?
#
loop_
_entity_poly.entity_id
_entity_poly.type
_entity_poly.pdbx_seq_one_letter_code
_entity_poly.pdbx_strand_id
1 'polypeptide(L)'
;MKHVGSVLPWLILVAAPVWAHHSVPAEYGSSATPTHYIEGQIKSVTWGNPHIFLNITTTGGEISPGENWRLTTHPINVMTNTYGFEKDDFTEGDTVQLYGWFHLRGQPLFQIRAISTNQGPMRSTLRFSDLRDILNGSLQAKRITPTEHINGTSPQRAGAETVAKLAEVGYLDESGNVNLPDSILYPEYAVILETE
;
A
#
# COMPACT_ATOMS: atom_id res chain seq x y z
N MET A 1 -60.64 21.53 -3.76
CA MET A 1 -59.56 22.53 -3.59
C MET A 1 -58.22 21.82 -3.69
N LYS A 2 -57.22 22.51 -4.25
CA LYS A 2 -56.01 21.96 -4.85
C LYS A 2 -55.00 21.54 -3.77
N HIS A 3 -54.61 20.28 -3.72
CA HIS A 3 -53.37 19.87 -3.05
C HIS A 3 -52.27 19.77 -4.11
N VAL A 4 -51.73 20.93 -4.49
CA VAL A 4 -50.38 21.03 -5.04
C VAL A 4 -49.44 20.86 -3.83
N GLY A 5 -49.17 19.61 -3.47
CA GLY A 5 -48.29 19.24 -2.37
C GLY A 5 -46.98 18.72 -2.94
N SER A 6 -46.05 19.66 -3.16
CA SER A 6 -44.64 19.49 -3.49
C SER A 6 -44.06 18.08 -3.29
N VAL A 7 -43.91 17.30 -4.37
CA VAL A 7 -43.18 16.02 -4.38
C VAL A 7 -41.66 16.24 -4.65
N LEU A 8 -41.22 17.50 -4.75
CA LEU A 8 -39.91 17.84 -5.29
C LEU A 8 -38.73 17.98 -4.30
N PRO A 9 -38.86 18.01 -2.95
CA PRO A 9 -37.66 18.08 -2.11
C PRO A 9 -37.05 16.71 -1.77
N TRP A 10 -37.72 15.58 -2.05
CA TRP A 10 -37.24 14.25 -1.65
C TRP A 10 -36.27 13.57 -2.62
N LEU A 11 -36.17 14.04 -3.87
CA LEU A 11 -35.28 13.43 -4.88
C LEU A 11 -33.81 13.90 -4.82
N ILE A 12 -33.48 14.93 -4.04
CA ILE A 12 -32.13 15.51 -4.01
C ILE A 12 -31.22 14.84 -2.96
N LEU A 13 -31.76 14.08 -2.01
CA LEU A 13 -30.99 13.47 -0.92
C LEU A 13 -30.29 12.14 -1.28
N VAL A 14 -30.46 11.60 -2.49
CA VAL A 14 -29.86 10.32 -2.90
C VAL A 14 -28.56 10.50 -3.71
N ALA A 15 -28.08 11.74 -3.87
CA ALA A 15 -26.94 12.05 -4.75
C ALA A 15 -25.57 12.24 -4.04
N ALA A 16 -25.33 11.59 -2.89
CA ALA A 16 -23.97 11.49 -2.35
C ALA A 16 -23.72 10.13 -1.68
N PRO A 17 -22.57 9.45 -1.90
CA PRO A 17 -21.30 9.96 -2.39
C PRO A 17 -20.85 9.24 -3.68
N VAL A 18 -21.11 9.82 -4.86
CA VAL A 18 -20.50 9.33 -6.12
C VAL A 18 -19.02 9.78 -6.23
N TRP A 19 -18.54 10.60 -5.28
CA TRP A 19 -17.22 11.25 -5.31
C TRP A 19 -16.21 10.73 -4.28
N ALA A 20 -16.25 9.44 -3.94
CA ALA A 20 -15.26 8.84 -3.04
C ALA A 20 -14.07 8.17 -3.76
N HIS A 21 -14.12 7.95 -5.09
CA HIS A 21 -12.99 7.35 -5.82
C HIS A 21 -12.14 8.43 -6.51
N HIS A 22 -11.35 9.13 -5.70
CA HIS A 22 -10.21 9.89 -6.18
C HIS A 22 -9.16 8.98 -6.81
N SER A 23 -8.42 9.49 -7.80
CA SER A 23 -7.39 8.74 -8.51
C SER A 23 -6.09 8.81 -7.72
N VAL A 24 -5.70 7.72 -7.06
CA VAL A 24 -4.41 7.61 -6.34
C VAL A 24 -3.24 8.03 -7.25
N PRO A 25 -3.16 7.59 -8.52
CA PRO A 25 -2.09 8.07 -9.40
C PRO A 25 -2.08 9.57 -9.67
N ALA A 26 -3.26 10.22 -9.66
CA ALA A 26 -3.35 11.67 -9.84
C ALA A 26 -2.92 12.45 -8.59
N GLU A 27 -2.92 11.81 -7.42
CA GLU A 27 -2.53 12.43 -6.15
C GLU A 27 -1.11 12.13 -5.73
N TYR A 28 -0.58 10.96 -6.08
CA TYR A 28 0.71 10.46 -5.60
C TYR A 28 1.68 10.07 -6.71
N GLY A 29 1.25 10.16 -7.96
CA GLY A 29 2.07 9.84 -9.13
C GLY A 29 1.83 8.43 -9.69
N SER A 30 2.47 8.16 -10.81
CA SER A 30 2.30 6.88 -11.54
C SER A 30 3.01 5.72 -10.84
N SER A 31 2.83 4.51 -11.37
CA SER A 31 3.59 3.33 -10.92
C SER A 31 5.11 3.45 -11.14
N ALA A 32 5.58 4.41 -11.95
CA ALA A 32 6.99 4.70 -12.15
C ALA A 32 7.54 5.78 -11.20
N THR A 33 6.69 6.42 -10.39
CA THR A 33 7.14 7.42 -9.44
C THR A 33 7.99 6.75 -8.35
N PRO A 34 9.21 7.26 -8.04
CA PRO A 34 10.04 6.72 -6.98
C PRO A 34 9.36 6.82 -5.61
N THR A 35 9.61 5.83 -4.76
CA THR A 35 9.14 5.83 -3.36
C THR A 35 10.12 6.56 -2.47
N HIS A 36 9.61 7.28 -1.49
CA HIS A 36 10.35 7.96 -0.44
C HIS A 36 10.33 7.16 0.86
N TYR A 37 11.35 7.37 1.70
CA TYR A 37 11.50 6.76 3.01
C TYR A 37 11.27 7.78 4.13
N ILE A 38 10.35 7.47 5.05
CA ILE A 38 10.13 8.27 6.26
C ILE A 38 9.99 7.37 7.48
N GLU A 39 10.31 7.94 8.64
CA GLU A 39 10.11 7.29 9.93
C GLU A 39 9.21 8.15 10.82
N GLY A 40 8.46 7.52 11.73
CA GLY A 40 7.66 8.27 12.67
C GLY A 40 7.12 7.45 13.84
N GLN A 41 6.33 8.13 14.67
CA GLN A 41 5.53 7.51 15.72
C GLN A 41 4.05 7.78 15.46
N ILE A 42 3.21 6.73 15.56
CA ILE A 42 1.76 6.83 15.41
C ILE A 42 1.17 7.67 16.55
N LYS A 43 0.38 8.67 16.18
CA LYS A 43 -0.37 9.56 17.09
C LYS A 43 -1.86 9.27 17.12
N SER A 44 -2.40 8.71 16.04
CA SER A 44 -3.77 8.21 16.01
C SER A 44 -3.97 7.26 14.83
N VAL A 45 -4.88 6.32 15.02
CA VAL A 45 -5.29 5.35 14.01
C VAL A 45 -6.78 5.51 13.75
N THR A 46 -7.14 5.78 12.50
CA THR A 46 -8.53 5.71 12.04
C THR A 46 -8.71 4.44 11.24
N TRP A 47 -9.21 3.38 11.88
CA TRP A 47 -9.54 2.12 11.23
C TRP A 47 -11.02 2.13 10.81
N GLY A 48 -11.31 2.64 9.61
CA GLY A 48 -12.67 2.81 9.10
C GLY A 48 -12.75 2.76 7.58
N ASN A 49 -13.97 2.65 7.04
CA ASN A 49 -14.20 2.84 5.60
C ASN A 49 -14.26 4.34 5.28
N PRO A 50 -13.80 4.79 4.09
CA PRO A 50 -13.30 3.96 2.97
C PRO A 50 -11.82 3.56 3.05
N HIS A 51 -11.00 4.19 3.90
CA HIS A 51 -9.56 3.94 4.01
C HIS A 51 -9.10 4.00 5.47
N ILE A 52 -8.07 3.23 5.82
CA ILE A 52 -7.37 3.37 7.10
C ILE A 52 -6.41 4.55 7.01
N PHE A 53 -6.41 5.40 8.04
CA PHE A 53 -5.49 6.52 8.16
C PHE A 53 -4.65 6.40 9.42
N LEU A 54 -3.34 6.64 9.28
CA LEU A 54 -2.43 6.78 10.41
C LEU A 54 -1.94 8.22 10.44
N ASN A 55 -2.10 8.92 11.56
CA ASN A 55 -1.43 10.21 11.74
C ASN A 55 -0.14 9.95 12.51
N ILE A 56 0.99 10.44 12.02
CA ILE A 56 2.30 10.25 12.64
C ILE A 56 2.94 11.60 12.97
N THR A 57 3.84 11.59 13.94
CA THR A 57 4.91 12.60 14.04
C THR A 57 6.19 11.99 13.51
N THR A 58 6.86 12.66 12.58
CA THR A 58 8.10 12.15 11.98
C THR A 58 9.22 12.08 13.00
N THR A 59 10.06 11.07 12.86
CA THR A 59 11.24 10.85 13.71
C THR A 59 12.53 10.78 12.89
N GLY A 60 12.44 10.66 11.56
CA GLY A 60 13.60 10.55 10.68
C GLY A 60 13.23 10.23 9.23
N GLY A 61 14.23 9.79 8.47
CA GLY A 61 14.13 9.58 7.03
C GLY A 61 14.29 10.89 6.24
N GLU A 62 13.55 11.02 5.15
CA GLU A 62 13.64 12.18 4.25
C GLU A 62 12.96 13.45 4.80
N ILE A 63 12.14 13.32 5.84
CA ILE A 63 11.46 14.45 6.48
C ILE A 63 12.08 14.72 7.85
N SER A 64 12.28 16.00 8.17
CA SER A 64 12.80 16.42 9.48
C SER A 64 11.93 15.89 10.62
N PRO A 65 12.52 15.51 11.77
CA PRO A 65 11.76 15.08 12.94
C PRO A 65 10.82 16.17 13.46
N GLY A 66 9.64 15.77 13.96
CA GLY A 66 8.67 16.65 14.59
C GLY A 66 7.52 17.13 13.69
N GLU A 67 7.54 16.78 12.40
CA GLU A 67 6.48 17.13 11.45
C GLU A 67 5.28 16.18 11.56
N ASN A 68 4.07 16.69 11.38
CA ASN A 68 2.86 15.88 11.43
C ASN A 68 2.40 15.50 10.03
N TRP A 69 2.27 14.19 9.79
CA TRP A 69 1.89 13.64 8.49
C TRP A 69 0.71 12.68 8.64
N ARG A 70 -0.17 12.69 7.63
CA ARG A 70 -1.22 11.67 7.50
C ARG A 70 -0.83 10.65 6.44
N LEU A 71 -0.79 9.41 6.86
CA LEU A 71 -0.57 8.25 6.01
C LEU A 71 -1.92 7.70 5.55
N THR A 72 -1.97 7.31 4.29
CA THR A 72 -3.15 6.78 3.60
C THR A 72 -2.85 5.37 3.13
N THR A 73 -3.83 4.48 3.29
CA THR A 73 -3.73 3.05 2.96
C THR A 73 -4.83 2.63 1.98
N HIS A 74 -4.94 1.34 1.69
CA HIS A 74 -6.09 0.78 0.97
C HIS A 74 -7.34 0.67 1.85
N PRO A 75 -8.52 0.39 1.26
CA PRO A 75 -9.71 0.07 2.04
C PRO A 75 -9.50 -1.12 2.99
N ILE A 76 -10.25 -1.16 4.10
CA ILE A 76 -10.10 -2.18 5.15
C ILE A 76 -10.11 -3.59 4.56
N ASN A 77 -11.08 -3.89 3.69
CA ASN A 77 -11.20 -5.23 3.12
C ASN A 77 -9.97 -5.64 2.27
N VAL A 78 -9.29 -4.69 1.65
CA VAL A 78 -8.07 -4.94 0.89
C VAL A 78 -6.90 -5.12 1.86
N MET A 79 -6.76 -4.24 2.85
CA MET A 79 -5.70 -4.32 3.86
C MET A 79 -5.75 -5.66 4.60
N THR A 80 -6.92 -6.05 5.09
CA THR A 80 -7.13 -7.30 5.84
C THR A 80 -7.10 -8.53 4.94
N ASN A 81 -8.00 -8.63 3.96
CA ASN A 81 -8.18 -9.90 3.23
C ASN A 81 -7.19 -10.12 2.09
N THR A 82 -6.46 -9.10 1.64
CA THR A 82 -5.48 -9.24 0.55
C THR A 82 -4.05 -9.08 1.05
N TYR A 83 -3.82 -8.20 2.02
CA TYR A 83 -2.47 -7.88 2.49
C TYR A 83 -2.19 -8.33 3.93
N GLY A 84 -3.17 -8.95 4.59
CA GLY A 84 -3.01 -9.58 5.91
C GLY A 84 -2.86 -8.59 7.07
N PHE A 85 -3.17 -7.29 6.88
CA PHE A 85 -3.08 -6.31 7.96
C PHE A 85 -4.33 -6.34 8.83
N GLU A 86 -4.12 -6.38 10.13
CA GLU A 86 -5.17 -6.32 11.14
C GLU A 86 -5.13 -4.99 11.90
N LYS A 87 -6.23 -4.67 12.57
CA LYS A 87 -6.34 -3.41 13.32
C LYS A 87 -5.24 -3.26 14.36
N ASP A 88 -4.89 -4.37 15.01
CA ASP A 88 -3.92 -4.42 16.10
C ASP A 88 -2.46 -4.34 15.61
N ASP A 89 -2.22 -4.35 14.29
CA ASP A 89 -0.91 -4.06 13.70
C ASP A 89 -0.50 -2.57 13.87
N PHE A 90 -1.46 -1.71 14.24
CA PHE A 90 -1.24 -0.27 14.43
C PHE A 90 -1.87 0.24 15.72
N THR A 91 -1.02 0.66 16.64
CA THR A 91 -1.41 1.27 17.91
C THR A 91 -0.78 2.65 18.07
N GLU A 92 -1.47 3.54 18.78
CA GLU A 92 -0.87 4.83 19.16
C GLU A 92 0.39 4.61 20.00
N GLY A 93 1.46 5.31 19.65
CA GLY A 93 2.78 5.17 20.26
C GLY A 93 3.72 4.23 19.50
N ASP A 94 3.21 3.38 18.60
CA ASP A 94 4.06 2.52 17.77
C ASP A 94 5.02 3.34 16.92
N THR A 95 6.24 2.82 16.77
CA THR A 95 7.23 3.34 15.83
C THR A 95 7.00 2.73 14.46
N VAL A 96 7.14 3.51 13.40
CA VAL A 96 6.94 3.04 12.03
C VAL A 96 8.08 3.47 11.12
N GLN A 97 8.45 2.58 10.20
CA GLN A 97 9.30 2.87 9.05
C GLN A 97 8.49 2.63 7.78
N LEU A 98 8.59 3.55 6.83
CA LEU A 98 7.64 3.63 5.73
C LEU A 98 8.36 3.85 4.41
N TYR A 99 7.95 3.09 3.40
CA TYR A 99 8.13 3.49 2.01
C TYR A 99 6.79 3.94 1.44
N GLY A 100 6.82 4.92 0.54
CA GLY A 100 5.60 5.41 -0.08
C GLY A 100 5.79 6.64 -0.94
N TRP A 101 4.72 7.38 -1.18
CA TRP A 101 4.74 8.54 -2.07
C TRP A 101 4.17 9.76 -1.37
N PHE A 102 4.86 10.89 -1.53
CA PHE A 102 4.31 12.18 -1.14
C PHE A 102 3.18 12.60 -2.08
N HIS A 103 2.22 13.32 -1.53
CA HIS A 103 1.18 13.93 -2.33
C HIS A 103 1.76 14.99 -3.27
N LEU A 104 1.43 14.92 -4.56
CA LEU A 104 2.01 15.72 -5.63
C LEU A 104 1.83 17.24 -5.47
N ARG A 105 0.84 17.67 -4.68
CA ARG A 105 0.60 19.10 -4.38
C ARG A 105 1.22 19.58 -3.07
N GLY A 106 2.14 18.82 -2.48
CA GLY A 106 2.90 19.23 -1.28
C GLY A 106 2.07 19.29 0.02
N GLN A 107 0.93 18.60 0.07
CA GLN A 107 0.20 18.43 1.33
C GLN A 107 0.93 17.40 2.21
N PRO A 108 0.82 17.46 3.55
CA PRO A 108 1.44 16.51 4.47
C PRO A 108 0.69 15.17 4.48
N LEU A 109 0.52 14.59 3.28
CA LEU A 109 -0.15 13.34 2.99
C LEU A 109 0.84 12.39 2.33
N PHE A 110 0.79 11.13 2.75
CA PHE A 110 1.69 10.08 2.28
C PHE A 110 0.90 8.82 1.96
N GLN A 111 1.03 8.30 0.73
CA GLN A 111 0.44 7.00 0.37
C GLN A 111 1.42 5.90 0.71
N ILE A 112 1.01 4.94 1.53
CA ILE A 112 1.87 3.84 1.96
C ILE A 112 2.11 2.87 0.79
N ARG A 113 3.38 2.51 0.56
CA ARG A 113 3.82 1.40 -0.29
C ARG A 113 4.12 0.16 0.54
N ALA A 114 4.84 0.36 1.64
CA ALA A 114 5.21 -0.67 2.60
C ALA A 114 5.41 -0.04 3.99
N ILE A 115 5.17 -0.81 5.04
CA ILE A 115 5.24 -0.35 6.42
C ILE A 115 5.85 -1.43 7.30
N SER A 116 6.77 -1.02 8.16
CA SER A 116 7.24 -1.78 9.32
C SER A 116 6.74 -1.08 10.57
N THR A 117 6.19 -1.86 11.51
CA THR A 117 5.78 -1.41 12.84
C THR A 117 6.76 -1.98 13.86
N ASN A 118 7.24 -1.15 14.80
CA ASN A 118 8.10 -1.54 15.91
C ASN A 118 9.34 -2.34 15.52
N GLN A 119 10.01 -1.92 14.44
CA GLN A 119 11.18 -2.60 13.86
C GLN A 119 10.89 -4.04 13.40
N GLY A 120 9.62 -4.39 13.20
CA GLY A 120 9.21 -5.66 12.58
C GLY A 120 9.47 -5.69 11.07
N PRO A 121 8.98 -6.74 10.38
CA PRO A 121 9.12 -6.86 8.93
C PRO A 121 8.53 -5.66 8.18
N MET A 122 9.20 -5.24 7.09
CA MET A 122 8.69 -4.20 6.20
C MET A 122 7.65 -4.81 5.24
N ARG A 123 6.39 -4.81 5.65
CA ARG A 123 5.30 -5.50 4.95
C ARG A 123 4.76 -4.66 3.78
N SER A 124 4.62 -5.29 2.62
CA SER A 124 4.01 -4.65 1.43
C SER A 124 2.52 -4.41 1.59
N THR A 125 2.04 -3.31 1.00
CA THR A 125 0.60 -3.03 0.83
C THR A 125 0.19 -2.98 -0.64
N LEU A 126 1.06 -3.39 -1.59
CA LEU A 126 0.78 -3.29 -3.03
C LEU A 126 1.39 -4.46 -3.83
N ARG A 127 0.61 -5.54 -3.97
CA ARG A 127 1.01 -6.75 -4.72
C ARG A 127 1.56 -6.47 -6.12
N PHE A 128 0.90 -5.62 -6.91
CA PHE A 128 1.36 -5.36 -8.29
C PHE A 128 2.62 -4.49 -8.33
N SER A 129 2.85 -3.69 -7.29
CA SER A 129 4.14 -3.01 -7.13
C SER A 129 5.21 -3.98 -6.69
N ASP A 130 4.90 -4.99 -5.86
CA ASP A 130 5.85 -6.06 -5.53
C ASP A 130 6.39 -6.73 -6.80
N LEU A 131 5.51 -7.09 -7.75
CA LEU A 131 5.95 -7.72 -9.00
C LEU A 131 6.94 -6.84 -9.79
N ARG A 132 6.71 -5.53 -9.86
CA ARG A 132 7.64 -4.60 -10.51
C ARG A 132 8.93 -4.44 -9.73
N ASP A 133 8.83 -4.34 -8.41
CA ASP A 133 9.95 -4.14 -7.50
C ASP A 133 10.85 -5.39 -7.39
N ILE A 134 10.27 -6.57 -7.59
CA ILE A 134 11.02 -7.84 -7.72
C ILE A 134 11.86 -7.80 -8.99
N LEU A 135 11.25 -7.44 -10.13
CA LEU A 135 11.94 -7.43 -11.42
C LEU A 135 13.06 -6.39 -11.50
N ASN A 136 12.97 -5.29 -10.74
CA ASN A 136 13.99 -4.24 -10.71
C ASN A 136 14.93 -4.35 -9.49
N GLY A 137 14.78 -5.37 -8.64
CA GLY A 137 15.60 -5.60 -7.43
C GLY A 137 15.33 -4.65 -6.26
N SER A 138 14.40 -3.70 -6.42
CA SER A 138 14.07 -2.72 -5.38
C SER A 138 13.40 -3.37 -4.17
N LEU A 139 12.68 -4.48 -4.35
CA LEU A 139 11.99 -5.14 -3.24
C LEU A 139 13.01 -5.62 -2.19
N GLN A 140 14.06 -6.32 -2.65
CA GLN A 140 15.14 -6.84 -1.83
C GLN A 140 15.98 -5.69 -1.25
N ALA A 141 16.32 -4.68 -2.05
CA ALA A 141 17.10 -3.52 -1.58
C ALA A 141 16.41 -2.77 -0.43
N LYS A 142 15.07 -2.73 -0.44
CA LYS A 142 14.23 -2.10 0.60
C LYS A 142 13.81 -3.08 1.71
N ARG A 143 14.23 -4.34 1.63
CA ARG A 143 13.84 -5.44 2.53
C ARG A 143 12.32 -5.56 2.69
N ILE A 144 11.57 -5.29 1.62
CA ILE A 144 10.11 -5.38 1.63
C ILE A 144 9.72 -6.85 1.54
N THR A 145 8.92 -7.32 2.50
CA THR A 145 8.21 -8.60 2.42
C THR A 145 7.03 -8.44 1.45
N PRO A 146 6.95 -9.24 0.37
CA PRO A 146 5.81 -9.20 -0.55
C PRO A 146 4.48 -9.44 0.16
N THR A 147 3.37 -9.04 -0.47
CA THR A 147 2.05 -9.35 0.07
C THR A 147 1.84 -10.85 0.25
N GLU A 148 1.14 -11.23 1.31
CA GLU A 148 0.71 -12.61 1.51
C GLU A 148 -0.06 -13.13 0.30
N HIS A 149 0.08 -14.43 0.02
CA HIS A 149 -0.59 -15.10 -1.09
C HIS A 149 -0.31 -14.49 -2.47
N ILE A 150 0.87 -13.89 -2.69
CA ILE A 150 1.25 -13.39 -4.03
C ILE A 150 1.35 -14.53 -5.05
N ASN A 151 1.84 -15.71 -4.64
CA ASN A 151 1.87 -16.91 -5.48
C ASN A 151 0.44 -17.42 -5.75
N GLY A 152 0.21 -17.93 -6.95
CA GLY A 152 -1.10 -18.38 -7.44
C GLY A 152 -2.02 -17.26 -7.90
N THR A 153 -1.55 -16.00 -7.92
CA THR A 153 -2.36 -14.85 -8.34
C THR A 153 -2.08 -14.41 -9.77
N SER A 154 -3.06 -13.81 -10.43
CA SER A 154 -2.92 -13.37 -11.82
C SER A 154 -2.11 -12.06 -11.90
N PRO A 155 -0.99 -11.98 -12.65
CA PRO A 155 -0.13 -10.79 -12.73
C PRO A 155 -0.67 -9.67 -13.63
N GLN A 156 -1.79 -9.86 -14.35
CA GLN A 156 -2.18 -9.05 -15.52
C GLN A 156 -2.37 -7.56 -15.20
N ARG A 157 -2.82 -7.23 -13.99
CA ARG A 157 -2.97 -5.83 -13.54
C ARG A 157 -1.65 -5.09 -13.32
N ALA A 158 -0.51 -5.80 -13.31
CA ALA A 158 0.80 -5.16 -13.29
C ALA A 158 1.20 -4.57 -14.65
N GLY A 159 0.52 -4.96 -15.74
CA GLY A 159 0.76 -4.49 -17.10
C GLY A 159 1.46 -5.54 -17.97
N ALA A 160 1.22 -5.50 -19.28
CA ALA A 160 1.72 -6.50 -20.23
C ALA A 160 3.25 -6.64 -20.22
N GLU A 161 3.97 -5.52 -20.06
CA GLU A 161 5.44 -5.53 -19.97
C GLU A 161 5.94 -6.28 -18.73
N THR A 162 5.34 -6.02 -17.55
CA THR A 162 5.68 -6.75 -16.32
C THR A 162 5.36 -8.23 -16.46
N VAL A 163 4.22 -8.58 -17.04
CA VAL A 163 3.84 -9.99 -17.26
C VAL A 163 4.84 -10.69 -18.18
N ALA A 164 5.25 -10.05 -19.28
CA ALA A 164 6.25 -10.60 -20.19
C ALA A 164 7.59 -10.83 -19.47
N LYS A 165 8.04 -9.88 -18.66
CA LYS A 165 9.29 -10.00 -17.87
C LYS A 165 9.20 -11.09 -16.81
N LEU A 166 8.06 -11.24 -16.12
CA LEU A 166 7.84 -12.34 -15.16
C LEU A 166 7.93 -13.70 -15.85
N ALA A 167 7.36 -13.83 -17.05
CA ALA A 167 7.46 -15.06 -17.85
C ALA A 167 8.92 -15.34 -18.27
N GLU A 168 9.63 -14.30 -18.72
CA GLU A 168 11.04 -14.40 -19.15
C GLU A 168 11.95 -14.93 -18.03
N VAL A 169 11.74 -14.48 -16.80
CA VAL A 169 12.54 -14.92 -15.63
C VAL A 169 12.00 -16.18 -14.95
N GLY A 170 10.96 -16.81 -15.51
CA GLY A 170 10.39 -18.06 -14.98
C GLY A 170 9.58 -17.91 -13.68
N TYR A 171 9.05 -16.72 -13.41
CA TYR A 171 8.24 -16.43 -12.21
C TYR A 171 6.73 -16.60 -12.42
N LEU A 172 6.33 -17.28 -13.49
CA LEU A 172 4.95 -17.68 -13.73
C LEU A 172 4.84 -19.20 -13.81
N ASP A 173 3.72 -19.75 -13.32
CA ASP A 173 3.38 -21.15 -13.48
C ASP A 173 2.80 -21.44 -14.88
N GLU A 174 2.48 -22.71 -15.16
CA GLU A 174 1.89 -23.16 -16.43
C GLU A 174 0.52 -22.51 -16.72
N SER A 175 -0.17 -22.03 -15.70
CA SER A 175 -1.45 -21.31 -15.83
C SER A 175 -1.26 -19.80 -16.02
N GLY A 176 -0.01 -19.31 -16.04
CA GLY A 176 0.31 -17.89 -16.14
C GLY A 176 0.08 -17.09 -14.86
N ASN A 177 -0.07 -17.76 -13.71
CA ASN A 177 -0.13 -17.12 -12.41
C ASN A 177 1.26 -16.95 -11.81
N VAL A 178 1.40 -16.01 -10.89
CA VAL A 178 2.66 -15.73 -10.20
C VAL A 178 3.13 -16.96 -9.43
N ASN A 179 4.41 -17.31 -9.60
CA ASN A 179 5.09 -18.39 -8.89
C ASN A 179 6.53 -17.95 -8.57
N LEU A 180 6.69 -17.26 -7.44
CA LEU A 180 7.98 -16.76 -6.96
C LEU A 180 8.67 -17.83 -6.10
N PRO A 181 10.02 -17.91 -6.14
CA PRO A 181 10.80 -18.75 -5.25
C PRO A 181 10.77 -18.24 -3.80
N ASP A 182 10.97 -19.17 -2.85
CA ASP A 182 10.98 -18.86 -1.41
C ASP A 182 12.00 -17.79 -1.01
N SER A 183 13.13 -17.68 -1.74
CA SER A 183 14.15 -16.65 -1.50
C SER A 183 13.65 -15.23 -1.72
N ILE A 184 12.56 -15.04 -2.48
CA ILE A 184 11.90 -13.75 -2.67
C ILE A 184 10.76 -13.56 -1.66
N LEU A 185 10.03 -14.63 -1.35
CA LEU A 185 8.89 -14.57 -0.42
C LEU A 185 9.35 -14.34 1.01
N TYR A 186 10.48 -14.93 1.38
CA TYR A 186 11.00 -14.93 2.74
C TYR A 186 12.48 -14.51 2.75
N PRO A 187 12.78 -13.23 2.46
CA PRO A 187 14.15 -12.74 2.36
C PRO A 187 14.96 -12.90 3.66
N GLU A 188 14.29 -12.99 4.81
CA GLU A 188 14.92 -13.25 6.10
C GLU A 188 15.60 -14.63 6.20
N TYR A 189 15.17 -15.62 5.41
CA TYR A 189 15.80 -16.94 5.37
C TYR A 189 16.99 -17.01 4.42
N ALA A 190 17.12 -16.06 3.49
CA ALA A 190 18.24 -16.01 2.56
C ALA A 190 19.58 -15.71 3.26
N VAL A 191 19.54 -15.12 4.47
CA VAL A 191 20.72 -14.79 5.27
C VAL A 191 21.44 -16.02 5.86
N ILE A 192 20.81 -17.20 5.84
CA ILE A 192 21.34 -18.41 6.51
C ILE A 192 22.34 -19.19 5.64
N LEU A 193 22.50 -18.86 4.35
CA LEU A 193 23.35 -19.63 3.43
C LEU A 193 24.69 -18.97 3.05
N GLU A 194 25.02 -17.79 3.58
CA GLU A 194 26.30 -17.10 3.30
C GLU A 194 27.36 -17.22 4.42
N THR A 195 27.17 -18.13 5.38
CA THR A 195 28.19 -18.44 6.38
C THR A 195 28.53 -19.93 6.39
N GLU A 196 29.16 -20.42 5.32
CA GLU A 196 30.05 -21.60 5.35
C GLU A 196 31.28 -21.35 4.46
#